data_AF-A0A7S3YUK2-F1
#
_entry.id   AF-A0A7S3YUK2-F1
#
_cell.length_a   1.000
_cell.length_b   1.000
_cell.length_c   1.000
_cell.angle_alpha   90.00
_cell.angle_beta   90.00
_cell.angle_gamma   90.00
#
_symmetry.space_group_name_H-M   'P 1'
#
loop_
_entity.id
_entity.type
_entity.pdbx_description
1 polymer ?
#
loop_
_entity_poly.entity_id
_entity_poly.type
_entity_poly.pdbx_seq_one_letter_code
_entity_poly.pdbx_strand_id
1 'polypeptide(L)'
;MRSRCRLSSSGVFSRSPIRSKNIKDLFAKPDFQARGLSRLTDAQSIMLELSKKLKGEEKKQLDRAISLIVSAQTDLLGDALLDDEHTEPEIDKKMKMSEYDISAMEHAMAYAAMPSGLSKYWYGQYDNSRAASPPSQTTIARERGRSMSHTTQDLKTASGTRPTKRRGSHIERILAQTSVNMRITETPTPNVERILSKVDMWDEFDIWALNEEVGGKCLSLLAYHLMDRYDIFSKLQISRHHLVNYLNEIETGYNDVPYHNHIHAADVLHATHFFLSTPMLKKLCSQFPLMRLSAYLAAGVHDFKHPGTNNDFAKKTKSDVSLLYNDVSVLENMHVSEAFRVLNKKNCDFLNSLGELDYKTLRKLVVSMVLHTDMAKHHGSIRQLKKTLAFKAQTQSGWLERKDSEGWLSEVSMLLDLCVHCADLSGPCRPWPLMHKWTSRVLEEFWTQGDMEKDHGLSVGPGNDRAKAKDMPLGQCFFIEAFVKPLWIEWGKVVPETKVCFANLKSNLEFWRQEAEKRKKEKAEAAKSQPASAAPAAAEAKSTSPPIGQVNRLLSHTSTAQ
;
A
#
# COMPACT_ATOMS: atom_id res chain seq x y z
N MET A 1 37.99 -32.52 -33.01
CA MET A 1 37.81 -31.39 -33.94
C MET A 1 37.87 -30.10 -33.15
N ARG A 2 38.94 -29.32 -33.34
CA ARG A 2 39.13 -27.98 -32.73
C ARG A 2 38.71 -26.95 -33.76
N SER A 3 37.85 -26.01 -33.38
CA SER A 3 37.60 -24.79 -34.17
C SER A 3 37.66 -23.59 -33.24
N ARG A 4 38.79 -22.87 -33.32
CA ARG A 4 38.99 -21.52 -32.78
C ARG A 4 38.18 -20.54 -33.63
N CYS A 5 37.45 -19.62 -33.01
CA CYS A 5 37.06 -18.36 -33.65
C CYS A 5 37.88 -17.22 -33.04
N ARG A 6 38.52 -16.45 -33.93
CA ARG A 6 39.45 -15.36 -33.64
C ARG A 6 38.68 -14.10 -33.30
N LEU A 7 39.04 -13.44 -32.20
CA LEU A 7 38.72 -12.02 -31.98
C LEU A 7 39.63 -11.19 -32.89
N SER A 8 39.05 -10.52 -33.89
CA SER A 8 39.76 -9.53 -34.70
C SER A 8 39.73 -8.17 -34.01
N SER A 9 40.90 -7.76 -33.56
CA SER A 9 41.26 -6.39 -33.19
C SER A 9 41.31 -5.49 -34.43
N SER A 10 40.41 -4.52 -34.56
CA SER A 10 40.64 -3.30 -35.36
C SER A 10 39.58 -2.26 -35.01
N GLY A 11 40.02 -1.25 -34.27
CA GLY A 11 39.19 -0.13 -33.81
C GLY A 11 40.00 0.75 -32.88
N VAL A 12 41.07 1.34 -33.41
CA VAL A 12 41.84 2.37 -32.70
C VAL A 12 40.92 3.58 -32.53
N PHE A 13 40.34 3.77 -31.35
CA PHE A 13 39.55 4.96 -31.03
C PHE A 13 40.45 6.02 -30.39
N SER A 14 40.55 7.16 -31.07
CA SER A 14 41.11 8.41 -30.54
C SER A 14 40.42 8.78 -29.22
N ARG A 15 41.14 8.64 -28.11
CA ARG A 15 40.73 9.14 -26.79
C ARG A 15 40.97 10.65 -26.74
N SER A 16 40.00 11.43 -27.18
CA SER A 16 39.99 12.85 -26.82
C SER A 16 39.56 13.01 -25.35
N PRO A 17 40.33 13.72 -24.50
CA PRO A 17 39.98 13.91 -23.11
C PRO A 17 38.73 14.80 -23.00
N ILE A 18 37.68 14.26 -22.37
CA ILE A 18 36.44 14.97 -22.08
C ILE A 18 36.71 16.01 -20.99
N ARG A 19 36.70 17.31 -21.37
CA ARG A 19 36.99 18.45 -20.48
C ARG A 19 35.75 19.15 -19.87
N SER A 20 34.53 18.62 -20.04
CA SER A 20 33.33 19.25 -19.49
C SER A 20 33.11 18.90 -18.01
N LYS A 21 32.83 19.92 -17.19
CA LYS A 21 32.49 19.78 -15.75
C LYS A 21 30.98 19.69 -15.47
N ASN A 22 30.12 19.75 -16.50
CA ASN A 22 28.66 19.72 -16.34
C ASN A 22 28.04 18.59 -17.18
N ILE A 23 27.21 17.79 -16.52
CA ILE A 23 26.47 16.66 -17.09
C ILE A 23 25.61 17.09 -18.29
N LYS A 24 24.99 18.28 -18.24
CA LYS A 24 24.11 18.79 -19.31
C LYS A 24 24.85 19.01 -20.63
N ASP A 25 26.09 19.50 -20.57
CA ASP A 25 26.91 19.79 -21.76
C ASP A 25 27.51 18.52 -22.40
N LEU A 26 27.53 17.41 -21.66
CA LEU A 26 27.97 16.11 -22.16
C LEU A 26 26.93 15.49 -23.10
N PHE A 27 25.66 15.58 -22.71
CA PHE A 27 24.51 15.01 -23.43
C PHE A 27 24.10 15.83 -24.65
N ALA A 28 24.54 17.09 -24.75
CA ALA A 28 24.29 17.95 -25.90
C ALA A 28 25.29 17.75 -27.06
N LYS A 29 26.30 16.87 -26.91
CA LYS A 29 27.30 16.66 -27.97
C LYS A 29 26.74 15.84 -29.14
N PRO A 30 27.00 16.23 -30.40
CA PRO A 30 26.55 15.51 -31.59
C PRO A 30 27.00 14.05 -31.64
N ASP A 31 28.21 13.76 -31.11
CA ASP A 31 28.74 12.38 -31.00
C ASP A 31 27.90 11.47 -30.09
N PHE A 32 27.19 12.01 -29.11
CA PHE A 32 26.34 11.24 -28.19
C PHE A 32 24.96 10.99 -28.81
N GLN A 33 24.44 11.95 -29.58
CA GLN A 33 23.17 11.84 -30.30
C GLN A 33 23.28 10.99 -31.58
N ALA A 34 24.42 11.03 -32.28
CA ALA A 34 24.63 10.29 -33.53
C ALA A 34 24.95 8.79 -33.33
N ARG A 35 25.35 8.38 -32.12
CA ARG A 35 25.75 6.99 -31.81
C ARG A 35 24.67 6.17 -31.10
N GLY A 36 23.40 6.53 -31.32
CA GLY A 36 22.23 5.98 -30.63
C GLY A 36 22.33 4.49 -30.29
N LEU A 37 21.91 4.16 -29.05
CA LEU A 37 21.49 2.86 -28.48
C LEU A 37 22.15 1.54 -28.94
N SER A 38 23.30 1.57 -29.61
CA SER A 38 23.89 0.34 -30.14
C SER A 38 24.69 -0.46 -29.13
N ARG A 39 25.04 0.09 -27.94
CA ARG A 39 25.63 -0.68 -26.82
C ARG A 39 25.29 -0.06 -25.47
N LEU A 40 24.20 -0.53 -24.84
CA LEU A 40 23.82 -0.20 -23.45
C LEU A 40 24.99 -0.41 -22.46
N THR A 41 25.84 -1.41 -22.72
CA THR A 41 27.07 -1.72 -21.98
C THR A 41 28.15 -0.64 -22.08
N ASP A 42 28.24 0.08 -23.21
CA ASP A 42 29.25 1.14 -23.40
C ASP A 42 28.82 2.43 -22.71
N ALA A 43 27.52 2.78 -22.78
CA ALA A 43 26.95 3.90 -22.04
C ALA A 43 27.07 3.70 -20.53
N GLN A 44 26.76 2.50 -20.03
CA GLN A 44 26.94 2.11 -18.64
C GLN A 44 28.39 2.19 -18.19
N SER A 45 29.33 1.71 -19.02
CA SER A 45 30.77 1.78 -18.73
C SER A 45 31.28 3.23 -18.62
N ILE A 46 30.80 4.12 -19.50
CA ILE A 46 31.13 5.55 -19.47
C ILE A 46 30.55 6.22 -18.23
N MET A 47 29.30 5.90 -17.85
CA MET A 47 28.67 6.43 -16.64
C MET A 47 29.36 5.95 -15.36
N LEU A 48 29.79 4.69 -15.30
CA LEU A 48 30.59 4.16 -14.18
C LEU A 48 31.98 4.84 -14.09
N GLU A 49 32.63 5.17 -15.21
CA GLU A 49 33.87 5.95 -15.21
C GLU A 49 33.66 7.40 -14.76
N LEU A 50 32.54 8.02 -15.12
CA LEU A 50 32.16 9.36 -14.68
C LEU A 50 31.81 9.40 -13.18
N SER A 51 31.08 8.40 -12.67
CA SER A 51 30.75 8.27 -11.24
C SER A 51 32.00 8.20 -10.36
N LYS A 52 33.06 7.52 -10.83
CA LYS A 52 34.35 7.47 -10.12
C LYS A 52 35.03 8.85 -9.97
N LYS A 53 34.69 9.81 -10.83
CA LYS A 53 35.30 11.16 -10.87
C LYS A 53 34.44 12.25 -10.21
N LEU A 54 33.15 12.01 -10.02
CA LEU A 54 32.21 12.93 -9.37
C LEU A 54 32.23 12.79 -7.84
N LYS A 55 31.78 13.81 -7.11
CA LYS A 55 31.60 13.81 -5.65
C LYS A 55 30.29 14.50 -5.28
N GLY A 56 29.78 14.23 -4.08
CA GLY A 56 28.58 14.91 -3.57
C GLY A 56 27.29 14.49 -4.30
N GLU A 57 26.40 15.44 -4.50
CA GLU A 57 25.03 15.17 -4.97
C GLU A 57 24.97 14.71 -6.44
N GLU A 58 25.86 15.22 -7.29
CA GLU A 58 25.95 14.83 -8.71
C GLU A 58 26.37 13.36 -8.86
N LYS A 59 27.24 12.87 -7.98
CA LYS A 59 27.61 11.45 -7.94
C LYS A 59 26.40 10.59 -7.53
N LYS A 60 25.66 11.00 -6.50
CA LYS A 60 24.46 10.27 -6.05
C LYS A 60 23.39 10.18 -7.13
N GLN A 61 23.22 11.25 -7.91
CA GLN A 61 22.29 11.27 -9.04
C GLN A 61 22.74 10.32 -10.16
N LEU A 62 24.03 10.33 -10.51
CA LEU A 62 24.57 9.43 -11.53
C LEU A 62 24.55 7.96 -11.08
N ASP A 63 24.85 7.67 -9.81
CA ASP A 63 24.79 6.32 -9.24
C ASP A 63 23.35 5.78 -9.21
N ARG A 64 22.35 6.64 -8.93
CA ARG A 64 20.94 6.27 -9.04
C ARG A 64 20.52 5.98 -10.48
N ALA A 65 20.95 6.81 -11.43
CA ALA A 65 20.69 6.58 -12.85
C ALA A 65 21.30 5.25 -13.33
N ILE A 66 22.54 4.94 -12.92
CA ILE A 66 23.19 3.66 -13.21
C ILE A 66 22.40 2.50 -12.59
N SER A 67 21.96 2.63 -11.34
CA SER A 67 21.19 1.59 -10.65
C SER A 67 19.83 1.31 -11.31
N LEU A 68 19.16 2.35 -11.83
CA LEU A 68 17.88 2.21 -12.53
C LEU A 68 18.06 1.53 -13.89
N ILE A 69 19.14 1.84 -14.61
CA ILE A 69 19.47 1.19 -15.88
C ILE A 69 19.79 -0.29 -15.65
N VAL A 70 20.53 -0.61 -14.59
CA VAL A 70 20.82 -2.01 -14.20
C VAL A 70 19.54 -2.74 -13.82
N SER A 71 18.61 -2.10 -13.09
CA SER A 71 17.32 -2.70 -12.75
C SER A 71 16.50 -2.99 -14.01
N ALA A 72 16.39 -2.03 -14.92
CA ALA A 72 15.67 -2.21 -16.19
C ALA A 72 16.28 -3.32 -17.06
N GLN A 73 17.62 -3.43 -17.11
CA GLN A 73 18.31 -4.54 -17.78
C GLN A 73 18.02 -5.89 -17.13
N THR A 74 17.94 -5.93 -15.80
CA THR A 74 17.64 -7.15 -15.03
C THR A 74 16.19 -7.59 -15.23
N ASP A 75 15.26 -6.64 -15.32
CA ASP A 75 13.84 -6.89 -15.59
C ASP A 75 13.63 -7.40 -17.03
N LEU A 76 14.36 -6.84 -18.01
CA LEU A 76 14.39 -7.34 -19.40
C LEU A 76 14.93 -8.78 -19.51
N LEU A 77 15.96 -9.12 -18.74
CA LEU A 77 16.50 -10.48 -18.65
C LEU A 77 15.56 -11.42 -17.90
N GLY A 78 14.84 -10.92 -16.89
CA GLY A 78 13.84 -11.66 -16.13
C GLY A 78 12.63 -12.04 -16.99
N ASP A 79 12.13 -11.12 -17.82
CA ASP A 79 11.03 -11.38 -18.75
C ASP A 79 11.44 -12.37 -19.86
N ALA A 80 12.71 -12.39 -20.28
CA ALA A 80 13.23 -13.36 -21.25
C ALA A 80 13.43 -14.78 -20.66
N LEU A 81 13.57 -14.91 -19.34
CA LEU A 81 13.77 -16.19 -18.65
C LEU A 81 12.45 -16.86 -18.20
N LEU A 82 11.31 -16.18 -18.36
CA LEU A 82 9.98 -16.68 -18.01
C LEU A 82 9.20 -17.27 -19.20
N ASP A 83 9.67 -17.06 -20.43
CA ASP A 83 9.12 -17.65 -21.65
C ASP A 83 10.03 -18.81 -22.11
N ASP A 84 9.67 -20.05 -21.76
CA ASP A 84 10.49 -21.26 -21.99
C ASP A 84 10.49 -21.77 -23.45
N GLU A 85 10.23 -20.89 -24.43
CA GLU A 85 9.99 -21.31 -25.82
C GLU A 85 10.78 -20.60 -26.93
N HIS A 86 11.75 -19.72 -26.64
CA HIS A 86 12.41 -18.95 -27.71
C HIS A 86 13.94 -19.09 -27.73
N THR A 87 14.49 -19.25 -28.94
CA THR A 87 15.94 -19.40 -29.19
C THR A 87 16.65 -18.03 -29.23
N GLU A 88 17.97 -18.01 -28.94
CA GLU A 88 18.83 -16.81 -28.94
C GLU A 88 18.56 -15.75 -30.04
N PRO A 89 18.20 -16.11 -31.30
CA PRO A 89 17.91 -15.12 -32.35
C PRO A 89 16.65 -14.27 -32.12
N GLU A 90 15.68 -14.73 -31.32
CA GLU A 90 14.43 -13.99 -31.04
C GLU A 90 14.58 -12.98 -29.89
N ILE A 91 15.50 -13.23 -28.95
CA ILE A 91 15.88 -12.29 -27.90
C ILE A 91 16.55 -11.06 -28.54
N ASP A 92 17.42 -11.27 -29.52
CA ASP A 92 18.13 -10.20 -30.24
C ASP A 92 17.17 -9.37 -31.14
N LYS A 93 16.05 -9.98 -31.57
CA LYS A 93 14.99 -9.30 -32.32
C LYS A 93 14.06 -8.48 -31.43
N LYS A 94 13.80 -8.91 -30.18
CA LYS A 94 13.07 -8.13 -29.16
C LYS A 94 13.93 -7.04 -28.53
N MET A 95 15.27 -7.19 -28.49
CA MET A 95 16.20 -6.12 -28.08
C MET A 95 16.31 -4.98 -29.11
N LYS A 96 15.86 -5.17 -30.35
CA LYS A 96 15.67 -4.07 -31.31
C LYS A 96 14.37 -3.32 -31.00
N MET A 97 14.45 -2.54 -29.92
CA MET A 97 13.70 -1.33 -29.56
C MET A 97 12.30 -1.16 -30.17
N SER A 98 11.28 -1.26 -29.32
CA SER A 98 10.01 -0.60 -29.57
C SER A 98 10.11 0.88 -29.17
N GLU A 99 9.47 1.80 -29.89
CA GLU A 99 9.44 3.25 -29.56
C GLU A 99 8.94 3.54 -28.12
N TYR A 100 8.33 2.57 -27.46
CA TYR A 100 7.85 2.62 -26.08
C TYR A 100 8.99 2.72 -25.05
N ASP A 101 10.16 2.12 -25.34
CA ASP A 101 11.31 2.04 -24.43
C ASP A 101 12.13 3.34 -24.38
N ILE A 102 12.03 4.16 -25.43
CA ILE A 102 12.64 5.49 -25.50
C ILE A 102 11.89 6.47 -24.57
N SER A 103 10.56 6.39 -24.51
CA SER A 103 9.74 7.27 -23.66
C SER A 103 9.95 7.04 -22.16
N ALA A 104 10.19 5.81 -21.73
CA ALA A 104 10.50 5.48 -20.33
C ALA A 104 11.88 6.02 -19.91
N MET A 105 12.87 5.95 -20.81
CA MET A 105 14.19 6.55 -20.61
C MET A 105 14.16 8.09 -20.65
N GLU A 106 13.41 8.70 -21.57
CA GLU A 106 13.20 10.14 -21.62
C GLU A 106 12.50 10.66 -20.35
N HIS A 107 11.55 9.91 -19.79
CA HIS A 107 10.93 10.21 -18.50
C HIS A 107 11.89 10.05 -17.32
N ALA A 108 12.76 9.03 -17.31
CA ALA A 108 13.81 8.89 -16.29
C ALA A 108 14.86 10.02 -16.37
N MET A 109 15.15 10.51 -17.58
CA MET A 109 16.02 11.67 -17.81
C MET A 109 15.35 12.99 -17.43
N ALA A 110 14.04 13.14 -17.68
CA ALA A 110 13.25 14.28 -17.19
C ALA A 110 13.14 14.30 -15.66
N TYR A 111 13.04 13.14 -15.02
CA TYR A 111 13.08 12.97 -13.56
C TYR A 111 14.44 13.36 -12.96
N ALA A 112 15.55 13.03 -13.63
CA ALA A 112 16.90 13.45 -13.23
C ALA A 112 17.16 14.96 -13.41
N ALA A 113 16.37 15.64 -14.25
CA ALA A 113 16.46 17.08 -14.49
C ALA A 113 15.57 17.94 -13.56
N MET A 114 14.78 17.32 -12.67
CA MET A 114 13.90 18.05 -11.75
C MET A 114 14.66 18.73 -10.59
N PRO A 115 14.30 19.96 -10.17
CA PRO A 115 14.93 20.63 -9.04
C PRO A 115 14.80 19.81 -7.74
N SER A 116 15.85 19.84 -6.92
CA SER A 116 16.09 19.03 -5.71
C SER A 116 15.05 19.11 -4.57
N GLY A 117 13.92 19.80 -4.77
CA GLY A 117 12.84 19.95 -3.78
C GLY A 117 11.81 18.82 -3.79
N LEU A 118 11.51 18.23 -4.96
CA LEU A 118 10.40 17.26 -5.09
C LEU A 118 10.74 15.85 -4.56
N SER A 119 12.01 15.43 -4.59
CA SER A 119 12.41 14.14 -4.00
C SER A 119 12.47 14.19 -2.46
N LYS A 120 12.60 15.37 -1.85
CA LYS A 120 12.57 15.54 -0.39
C LYS A 120 11.14 15.55 0.17
N TYR A 121 10.15 15.83 -0.67
CA TYR A 121 8.76 15.95 -0.25
C TYR A 121 8.09 14.59 -0.04
N TRP A 122 8.51 13.57 -0.80
CA TRP A 122 8.01 12.18 -0.65
C TRP A 122 8.88 11.32 0.27
N TYR A 123 10.15 11.68 0.46
CA TYR A 123 11.03 11.10 1.47
C TYR A 123 11.20 12.07 2.63
N GLY A 124 10.25 12.04 3.58
CA GLY A 124 10.46 12.62 4.90
C GLY A 124 11.79 12.12 5.45
N GLN A 125 12.65 13.06 5.86
CA GLN A 125 14.01 12.75 6.31
C GLN A 125 13.96 11.82 7.53
N TYR A 126 14.28 10.55 7.32
CA TYR A 126 14.67 9.64 8.40
C TYR A 126 16.17 9.42 8.30
N ASP A 127 16.92 10.25 9.03
CA ASP A 127 18.23 9.86 9.53
C ASP A 127 18.01 9.07 10.82
N ASN A 128 18.43 7.81 10.79
CA ASN A 128 18.13 6.82 11.80
C ASN A 128 19.28 6.81 12.82
N SER A 129 19.29 7.78 13.74
CA SER A 129 20.23 7.77 14.87
C SER A 129 19.70 8.54 16.09
N ARG A 130 18.80 7.90 16.85
CA ARG A 130 18.76 7.95 18.33
C ARG A 130 17.56 7.12 18.83
N ALA A 131 17.87 5.93 19.32
CA ALA A 131 16.96 5.20 20.20
C ALA A 131 16.89 5.95 21.55
N ALA A 132 15.71 6.39 21.96
CA ALA A 132 15.44 6.84 23.31
C ALA A 132 14.44 5.88 23.95
N SER A 133 14.85 5.29 25.08
CA SER A 133 14.07 4.37 25.91
C SER A 133 12.83 5.04 26.51
N PRO A 134 11.74 4.29 26.80
CA PRO A 134 10.55 4.84 27.42
C PRO A 134 10.78 5.14 28.92
N PRO A 135 10.31 6.28 29.46
CA PRO A 135 10.30 6.50 30.89
C PRO A 135 9.13 5.77 31.57
N SER A 136 9.43 5.36 32.80
CA SER A 136 8.69 4.51 33.72
C SER A 136 7.40 5.13 34.29
N GLN A 137 6.55 4.19 34.74
CA GLN A 137 5.29 4.31 35.47
C GLN A 137 5.19 5.47 36.46
N THR A 138 4.02 6.11 36.50
CA THR A 138 3.54 6.86 37.67
C THR A 138 2.17 6.34 38.07
N THR A 139 2.11 5.84 39.29
CA THR A 139 0.98 5.36 40.08
C THR A 139 0.03 6.51 40.44
N ILE A 140 -1.27 6.34 40.21
CA ILE A 140 -2.30 7.17 40.88
C ILE A 140 -3.37 6.25 41.49
N ALA A 141 -3.77 6.67 42.69
CA ALA A 141 -4.36 5.91 43.77
C ALA A 141 -5.83 5.54 43.59
N ARG A 142 -6.20 4.55 44.38
CA ARG A 142 -7.47 3.85 44.50
C ARG A 142 -8.27 4.51 45.63
N GLU A 143 -9.46 5.04 45.35
CA GLU A 143 -10.42 5.39 46.40
C GLU A 143 -11.57 4.39 46.45
N ARG A 144 -11.84 3.95 47.68
CA ARG A 144 -12.87 2.99 48.09
C ARG A 144 -14.16 3.75 48.38
N GLY A 145 -15.27 3.29 47.80
CA GLY A 145 -16.64 3.68 48.16
C GLY A 145 -17.46 2.44 48.53
N ARG A 146 -18.25 2.55 49.61
CA ARG A 146 -18.87 1.49 50.42
C ARG A 146 -20.05 0.75 49.77
N SER A 147 -20.20 -0.49 50.27
CA SER A 147 -21.35 -1.40 50.24
C SER A 147 -22.70 -0.78 50.64
N MET A 148 -23.79 -1.27 50.04
CA MET A 148 -25.12 -1.39 50.66
C MET A 148 -25.85 -2.62 50.06
N SER A 149 -26.30 -3.50 50.95
CA SER A 149 -27.06 -4.73 50.74
C SER A 149 -28.58 -4.49 50.77
N HIS A 150 -29.37 -5.21 49.96
CA HIS A 150 -30.74 -5.67 50.28
C HIS A 150 -31.09 -6.86 49.37
N THR A 151 -31.13 -8.09 49.91
CA THR A 151 -32.28 -8.86 50.41
C THR A 151 -33.34 -9.26 49.36
N THR A 152 -33.55 -10.57 49.33
CA THR A 152 -34.40 -11.48 48.54
C THR A 152 -35.90 -11.19 48.54
N GLN A 153 -36.59 -11.60 47.46
CA GLN A 153 -37.90 -12.23 47.56
C GLN A 153 -38.20 -13.15 46.35
N ASP A 154 -38.43 -14.43 46.68
CA ASP A 154 -39.00 -15.47 45.82
C ASP A 154 -40.50 -15.23 45.56
N LEU A 155 -40.98 -15.64 44.38
CA LEU A 155 -42.38 -16.04 44.20
C LEU A 155 -42.49 -17.17 43.16
N LYS A 156 -43.24 -18.21 43.56
CA LYS A 156 -43.40 -19.52 42.92
C LYS A 156 -44.51 -19.54 41.85
N THR A 157 -44.24 -20.34 40.81
CA THR A 157 -45.12 -21.29 40.07
C THR A 157 -46.45 -20.86 39.45
N ALA A 158 -46.62 -21.13 38.15
CA ALA A 158 -47.80 -21.81 37.60
C ALA A 158 -47.49 -22.49 36.25
N SER A 159 -48.10 -23.66 36.07
CA SER A 159 -47.98 -24.65 34.99
C SER A 159 -48.72 -24.30 33.69
N GLY A 160 -48.24 -24.82 32.55
CA GLY A 160 -49.05 -24.89 31.32
C GLY A 160 -48.31 -25.38 30.06
N THR A 161 -48.45 -26.67 29.76
CA THR A 161 -48.48 -27.34 28.43
C THR A 161 -47.41 -27.03 27.35
N ARG A 162 -46.62 -28.08 27.02
CA ARG A 162 -45.72 -28.19 25.86
C ARG A 162 -46.45 -28.07 24.51
N PRO A 163 -45.78 -27.46 23.52
CA PRO A 163 -45.72 -28.01 22.18
C PRO A 163 -44.27 -28.36 21.81
N THR A 164 -44.11 -29.48 21.12
CA THR A 164 -42.86 -30.03 20.60
C THR A 164 -42.20 -29.06 19.61
N LYS A 165 -41.13 -28.36 20.03
CA LYS A 165 -40.26 -27.59 19.14
C LYS A 165 -39.05 -28.44 18.71
N ARG A 166 -38.87 -28.55 17.39
CA ARG A 166 -37.64 -29.05 16.75
C ARG A 166 -36.42 -28.43 17.43
N ARG A 167 -35.41 -29.25 17.73
CA ARG A 167 -34.11 -28.79 18.24
C ARG A 167 -33.42 -27.96 17.16
N GLY A 168 -33.63 -26.65 17.20
CA GLY A 168 -32.73 -25.68 16.59
C GLY A 168 -31.31 -25.88 17.11
N SER A 169 -30.32 -25.70 16.24
CA SER A 169 -28.91 -25.87 16.60
C SER A 169 -28.52 -24.90 17.73
N HIS A 170 -27.50 -25.24 18.52
CA HIS A 170 -27.02 -24.41 19.64
C HIS A 170 -26.70 -22.94 19.22
N ILE A 171 -26.42 -22.74 17.94
CA ILE A 171 -26.16 -21.45 17.27
C ILE A 171 -27.40 -20.54 17.29
N GLU A 172 -28.60 -21.07 17.01
CA GLU A 172 -29.84 -20.27 16.96
C GLU A 172 -30.19 -19.61 18.31
N ARG A 173 -29.84 -20.26 19.43
CA ARG A 173 -30.18 -19.76 20.76
C ARG A 173 -29.23 -18.68 21.27
N ILE A 174 -27.95 -18.74 20.89
CA ILE A 174 -26.94 -17.75 21.28
C ILE A 174 -27.19 -16.44 20.54
N LEU A 175 -27.62 -16.52 19.28
CA LEU A 175 -27.92 -15.37 18.45
C LEU A 175 -29.18 -14.61 18.93
N ALA A 176 -30.23 -15.32 19.35
CA ALA A 176 -31.50 -14.71 19.74
C ALA A 176 -31.50 -13.94 21.08
N GLN A 177 -30.46 -14.05 21.91
CA GLN A 177 -30.45 -13.49 23.28
C GLN A 177 -29.71 -12.14 23.41
N THR A 178 -29.19 -11.58 22.31
CA THR A 178 -28.42 -10.34 22.31
C THR A 178 -29.22 -9.16 21.76
N SER A 179 -29.68 -8.29 22.66
CA SER A 179 -30.39 -7.06 22.32
C SER A 179 -29.43 -5.93 21.93
N VAL A 180 -28.82 -5.96 20.74
CA VAL A 180 -28.37 -4.79 19.95
C VAL A 180 -28.28 -5.23 18.47
N ASN A 181 -28.76 -4.39 17.55
CA ASN A 181 -28.94 -4.58 16.09
C ASN A 181 -27.70 -5.10 15.30
N MET A 182 -27.30 -6.35 15.53
CA MET A 182 -26.76 -7.26 14.52
C MET A 182 -27.77 -8.37 14.39
N ARG A 183 -28.59 -8.34 13.34
CA ARG A 183 -29.27 -9.57 12.91
C ARG A 183 -28.23 -10.49 12.24
N ILE A 184 -27.26 -11.01 13.01
CA ILE A 184 -26.67 -12.33 12.71
C ILE A 184 -27.73 -13.43 13.05
N THR A 185 -28.91 -13.03 13.53
CA THR A 185 -29.92 -13.87 14.16
C THR A 185 -30.99 -14.44 13.22
N GLU A 186 -30.84 -14.30 11.91
CA GLU A 186 -31.62 -15.09 10.94
C GLU A 186 -30.61 -15.97 10.21
N THR A 187 -30.93 -17.24 9.98
CA THR A 187 -30.20 -18.06 9.00
C THR A 187 -29.89 -17.17 7.80
N PRO A 188 -28.61 -17.02 7.39
CA PRO A 188 -28.25 -16.12 6.31
C PRO A 188 -29.20 -16.35 5.14
N THR A 189 -29.71 -15.27 4.56
CA THR A 189 -30.66 -15.40 3.45
C THR A 189 -30.02 -16.28 2.37
N PRO A 190 -30.80 -17.01 1.55
CA PRO A 190 -30.22 -17.81 0.47
C PRO A 190 -29.25 -17.03 -0.43
N ASN A 191 -29.46 -15.71 -0.57
CA ASN A 191 -28.55 -14.82 -1.28
C ASN A 191 -27.23 -14.60 -0.52
N VAL A 192 -27.27 -14.34 0.78
CA VAL A 192 -26.06 -14.22 1.62
C VAL A 192 -25.27 -15.53 1.59
N GLU A 193 -25.93 -16.68 1.72
CA GLU A 193 -25.27 -17.99 1.62
C GLU A 193 -24.60 -18.20 0.25
N ARG A 194 -25.28 -17.83 -0.84
CA ARG A 194 -24.76 -17.90 -2.21
C ARG A 194 -23.55 -16.98 -2.44
N ILE A 195 -23.51 -15.82 -1.79
CA ILE A 195 -22.35 -14.92 -1.87
C ILE A 195 -21.20 -15.48 -1.04
N LEU A 196 -21.46 -15.89 0.21
CA LEU A 196 -20.44 -16.46 1.10
C LEU A 196 -19.88 -17.80 0.60
N SER A 197 -20.63 -18.58 -0.17
CA SER A 197 -20.11 -19.81 -0.79
C SER A 197 -18.96 -19.56 -1.78
N LYS A 198 -18.82 -18.31 -2.26
CA LYS A 198 -17.76 -17.88 -3.17
C LYS A 198 -16.57 -17.23 -2.44
N VAL A 199 -16.55 -17.18 -1.11
CA VAL A 199 -15.54 -16.43 -0.32
C VAL A 199 -14.09 -16.91 -0.52
N ASP A 200 -13.87 -18.12 -1.03
CA ASP A 200 -12.53 -18.60 -1.39
C ASP A 200 -12.11 -18.19 -2.83
N MET A 201 -13.00 -17.60 -3.62
CA MET A 201 -12.83 -17.34 -5.04
C MET A 201 -12.59 -15.85 -5.31
N TRP A 202 -11.35 -15.54 -5.72
CA TRP A 202 -10.88 -14.16 -5.90
C TRP A 202 -11.76 -13.30 -6.83
N ASP A 203 -12.20 -13.85 -7.96
CA ASP A 203 -12.97 -13.12 -8.98
C ASP A 203 -14.48 -13.17 -8.76
N GLU A 204 -14.97 -14.14 -7.98
CA GLU A 204 -16.41 -14.39 -7.84
C GLU A 204 -17.02 -13.82 -6.56
N PHE A 205 -16.21 -13.61 -5.52
CA PHE A 205 -16.68 -12.99 -4.29
C PHE A 205 -16.86 -11.47 -4.48
N ASP A 206 -18.10 -11.01 -4.39
CA ASP A 206 -18.44 -9.60 -4.50
C ASP A 206 -18.76 -9.02 -3.12
N ILE A 207 -17.82 -8.22 -2.61
CA ILE A 207 -17.96 -7.57 -1.30
C ILE A 207 -19.07 -6.51 -1.29
N TRP A 208 -19.35 -5.86 -2.42
CA TRP A 208 -20.42 -4.86 -2.52
C TRP A 208 -21.78 -5.53 -2.48
N ALA A 209 -21.94 -6.64 -3.22
CA ALA A 209 -23.17 -7.43 -3.16
C ALA A 209 -23.42 -7.94 -1.72
N LEU A 210 -22.37 -8.37 -1.01
CA LEU A 210 -22.49 -8.75 0.40
C LEU A 210 -22.97 -7.58 1.25
N ASN A 211 -22.33 -6.40 1.11
CA ASN A 211 -22.67 -5.21 1.88
C ASN A 211 -24.12 -4.74 1.64
N GLU A 212 -24.57 -4.75 0.40
CA GLU A 212 -25.94 -4.41 0.02
C GLU A 212 -26.93 -5.38 0.67
N GLU A 213 -26.70 -6.69 0.58
CA GLU A 213 -27.64 -7.68 1.11
C GLU A 213 -27.74 -7.69 2.64
N VAL A 214 -26.68 -7.30 3.33
CA VAL A 214 -26.61 -7.36 4.79
C VAL A 214 -26.83 -5.98 5.42
N GLY A 215 -27.27 -5.00 4.62
CA GLY A 215 -27.64 -3.67 5.09
C GLY A 215 -26.48 -2.89 5.69
N GLY A 216 -25.29 -2.95 5.08
CA GLY A 216 -24.12 -2.18 5.53
C GLY A 216 -23.27 -2.87 6.60
N LYS A 217 -23.46 -4.19 6.81
CA LYS A 217 -22.78 -4.99 7.85
C LYS A 217 -21.78 -6.03 7.31
N CYS A 218 -21.19 -5.79 6.14
CA CYS A 218 -20.33 -6.78 5.47
C CYS A 218 -19.08 -7.14 6.26
N LEU A 219 -18.44 -6.18 6.94
CA LEU A 219 -17.21 -6.41 7.68
C LEU A 219 -17.48 -7.32 8.87
N SER A 220 -18.50 -7.00 9.68
CA SER A 220 -18.82 -7.79 10.86
C SER A 220 -19.28 -9.20 10.48
N LEU A 221 -20.12 -9.33 9.45
CA LEU A 221 -20.59 -10.63 8.99
C LEU A 221 -19.43 -11.48 8.44
N LEU A 222 -18.59 -10.91 7.56
CA LEU A 222 -17.48 -11.64 6.95
C LEU A 222 -16.47 -12.08 8.01
N ALA A 223 -16.10 -11.20 8.94
CA ALA A 223 -15.19 -11.53 10.04
C ALA A 223 -15.75 -12.66 10.90
N TYR A 224 -17.02 -12.58 11.31
CA TYR A 224 -17.66 -13.62 12.10
C TYR A 224 -17.72 -14.95 11.33
N HIS A 225 -18.18 -14.93 10.07
CA HIS A 225 -18.29 -16.10 9.21
C HIS A 225 -16.95 -16.83 9.07
N LEU A 226 -15.88 -16.08 8.79
CA LEU A 226 -14.55 -16.65 8.64
C LEU A 226 -14.01 -17.21 9.97
N MET A 227 -14.21 -16.51 11.10
CA MET A 227 -13.77 -17.02 12.40
C MET A 227 -14.54 -18.28 12.82
N ASP A 228 -15.83 -18.37 12.51
CA ASP A 228 -16.63 -19.57 12.77
C ASP A 228 -16.21 -20.74 11.87
N ARG A 229 -16.02 -20.49 10.56
CA ARG A 229 -15.60 -21.49 9.57
C ARG A 229 -14.30 -22.21 9.95
N TYR A 230 -13.35 -21.51 10.57
CA TYR A 230 -12.08 -22.10 11.03
C TYR A 230 -12.08 -22.55 12.49
N ASP A 231 -13.24 -22.53 13.14
CA ASP A 231 -13.44 -22.94 14.54
C ASP A 231 -12.53 -22.16 15.51
N ILE A 232 -12.32 -20.87 15.25
CA ILE A 232 -11.47 -20.00 16.07
C ILE A 232 -12.03 -19.89 17.50
N PHE A 233 -13.35 -19.83 17.63
CA PHE A 233 -14.04 -19.71 18.91
C PHE A 233 -13.71 -20.86 19.86
N SER A 234 -13.81 -22.10 19.39
CA SER A 234 -13.56 -23.27 20.24
C SER A 234 -12.05 -23.45 20.46
N LYS A 235 -11.22 -23.23 19.44
CA LYS A 235 -9.77 -23.42 19.55
C LYS A 235 -9.10 -22.41 20.49
N LEU A 236 -9.60 -21.18 20.56
CA LEU A 236 -9.04 -20.11 21.39
C LEU A 236 -9.95 -19.73 22.56
N GLN A 237 -11.04 -20.46 22.78
CA GLN A 237 -12.02 -20.21 23.85
C GLN A 237 -12.59 -18.77 23.82
N ILE A 238 -12.79 -18.21 22.63
CA ILE A 238 -13.26 -16.84 22.43
C ILE A 238 -14.78 -16.77 22.54
N SER A 239 -15.26 -15.76 23.28
CA SER A 239 -16.69 -15.47 23.40
C SER A 239 -17.25 -14.92 22.09
N ARG A 240 -18.14 -15.69 21.43
CA ARG A 240 -18.91 -15.23 20.27
C ARG A 240 -19.68 -13.95 20.56
N HIS A 241 -20.31 -13.89 21.73
CA HIS A 241 -21.08 -12.74 22.20
C HIS A 241 -20.22 -11.47 22.26
N HIS A 242 -19.04 -11.55 22.88
CA HIS A 242 -18.16 -10.38 22.97
C HIS A 242 -17.60 -9.98 21.61
N LEU A 243 -17.26 -10.95 20.76
CA LEU A 243 -16.78 -10.65 19.41
C LEU A 243 -17.85 -9.93 18.59
N VAL A 244 -19.11 -10.36 18.64
CA VAL A 244 -20.21 -9.70 17.92
C VAL A 244 -20.35 -8.23 18.35
N ASN A 245 -20.27 -7.95 19.65
CA ASN A 245 -20.30 -6.57 20.15
C ASN A 245 -19.06 -5.77 19.70
N TYR A 246 -17.88 -6.38 19.74
CA TYR A 246 -16.65 -5.76 19.25
C TYR A 246 -16.74 -5.41 17.77
N LEU A 247 -17.12 -6.36 16.92
CA LEU A 247 -17.24 -6.16 15.47
C LEU A 247 -18.28 -5.07 15.14
N ASN A 248 -19.39 -5.03 15.87
CA ASN A 248 -20.36 -3.95 15.78
C ASN A 248 -19.77 -2.57 16.01
N GLU A 249 -18.98 -2.43 17.07
CA GLU A 249 -18.32 -1.17 17.43
C GLU A 249 -17.23 -0.80 16.41
N ILE A 250 -16.53 -1.78 15.84
CA ILE A 250 -15.57 -1.56 14.76
C ILE A 250 -16.27 -1.09 13.49
N GLU A 251 -17.25 -1.83 12.98
CA GLU A 251 -17.91 -1.47 11.73
C GLU A 251 -18.66 -0.14 11.83
N THR A 252 -19.31 0.13 12.97
CA THR A 252 -20.00 1.41 13.20
C THR A 252 -19.02 2.57 13.39
N GLY A 253 -17.77 2.31 13.81
CA GLY A 253 -16.77 3.35 14.02
C GLY A 253 -15.92 3.65 12.78
N TYR A 254 -16.08 2.92 11.67
CA TYR A 254 -15.55 3.36 10.38
C TYR A 254 -16.31 4.61 9.92
N ASN A 255 -15.58 5.63 9.47
CA ASN A 255 -16.19 6.86 8.98
C ASN A 255 -16.76 6.65 7.58
N ASP A 256 -17.80 7.43 7.26
CA ASP A 256 -18.36 7.47 5.91
C ASP A 256 -17.49 8.34 5.00
N VAL A 257 -16.37 7.74 4.56
CA VAL A 257 -15.44 8.32 3.59
C VAL A 257 -15.47 7.50 2.29
N PRO A 258 -15.15 8.09 1.13
CA PRO A 258 -15.36 7.41 -0.14
C PRO A 258 -14.65 6.06 -0.26
N TYR A 259 -13.39 5.92 0.18
CA TYR A 259 -12.57 4.72 0.03
C TYR A 259 -12.29 4.02 1.36
N HIS A 260 -11.63 4.66 2.32
CA HIS A 260 -11.16 4.02 3.56
C HIS A 260 -12.29 3.83 4.60
N ASN A 261 -13.34 3.09 4.21
CA ASN A 261 -14.52 2.76 5.00
C ASN A 261 -14.57 1.26 5.34
N HIS A 262 -15.64 0.81 6.02
CA HIS A 262 -15.80 -0.59 6.43
C HIS A 262 -15.87 -1.59 5.27
N ILE A 263 -16.31 -1.16 4.09
CA ILE A 263 -16.38 -2.01 2.89
C ILE A 263 -14.95 -2.29 2.39
N HIS A 264 -14.07 -1.29 2.40
CA HIS A 264 -12.66 -1.47 2.07
C HIS A 264 -11.99 -2.42 3.07
N ALA A 265 -12.19 -2.21 4.37
CA ALA A 265 -11.68 -3.12 5.39
C ALA A 265 -12.17 -4.56 5.21
N ALA A 266 -13.42 -4.75 4.79
CA ALA A 266 -13.97 -6.06 4.48
C ALA A 266 -13.36 -6.69 3.21
N ASP A 267 -13.04 -5.88 2.19
CA ASP A 267 -12.32 -6.34 0.99
C ASP A 267 -10.88 -6.78 1.31
N VAL A 268 -10.18 -6.02 2.17
CA VAL A 268 -8.84 -6.37 2.67
C VAL A 268 -8.89 -7.64 3.52
N LEU A 269 -9.92 -7.81 4.35
CA LEU A 269 -10.17 -9.04 5.09
C LEU A 269 -10.38 -10.24 4.16
N HIS A 270 -11.16 -10.08 3.09
CA HIS A 270 -11.34 -11.13 2.07
C HIS A 270 -10.02 -11.48 1.36
N ALA A 271 -9.24 -10.48 0.93
CA ALA A 271 -7.94 -10.75 0.30
C ALA A 271 -6.96 -11.44 1.25
N THR A 272 -6.93 -11.00 2.52
CA THR A 272 -6.15 -11.65 3.58
C THR A 272 -6.59 -13.10 3.74
N HIS A 273 -7.90 -13.36 3.78
CA HIS A 273 -8.43 -14.72 3.84
C HIS A 273 -7.99 -15.59 2.66
N PHE A 274 -8.06 -15.07 1.43
CA PHE A 274 -7.59 -15.77 0.24
C PHE A 274 -6.13 -16.22 0.38
N PHE A 275 -5.24 -15.32 0.81
CA PHE A 275 -3.83 -15.67 1.06
C PHE A 275 -3.66 -16.70 2.17
N LEU A 276 -4.37 -16.55 3.30
CA LEU A 276 -4.32 -17.51 4.41
C LEU A 276 -4.97 -18.88 4.10
N SER A 277 -5.66 -18.99 2.96
CA SER A 277 -6.24 -20.24 2.45
C SER A 277 -5.28 -21.00 1.52
N THR A 278 -4.17 -20.38 1.10
CA THR A 278 -3.12 -21.05 0.31
C THR A 278 -2.35 -22.08 1.13
N PRO A 279 -1.81 -23.16 0.53
CA PRO A 279 -1.32 -24.34 1.24
C PRO A 279 -0.35 -24.05 2.39
N MET A 280 0.65 -23.19 2.16
CA MET A 280 1.66 -22.83 3.14
C MET A 280 1.05 -22.09 4.35
N LEU A 281 0.33 -21.00 4.09
CA LEU A 281 -0.26 -20.16 5.15
C LEU A 281 -1.47 -20.84 5.81
N LYS A 282 -2.19 -21.68 5.08
CA LYS A 282 -3.27 -22.53 5.61
C LYS A 282 -2.71 -23.54 6.61
N LYS A 283 -1.57 -24.17 6.32
CA LYS A 283 -0.89 -25.08 7.25
C LYS A 283 -0.47 -24.34 8.53
N LEU A 284 0.19 -23.18 8.39
CA LEU A 284 0.54 -22.31 9.52
C LEU A 284 -0.68 -22.00 10.39
N CYS A 285 -1.73 -21.46 9.78
CA CYS A 285 -2.92 -21.01 10.48
C CYS A 285 -3.76 -22.15 11.09
N SER A 286 -3.70 -23.36 10.51
CA SER A 286 -4.37 -24.54 11.08
C SER A 286 -3.66 -25.02 12.34
N GLN A 287 -2.32 -24.93 12.35
CA GLN A 287 -1.49 -25.31 13.49
C GLN A 287 -1.47 -24.22 14.58
N PHE A 288 -1.61 -22.95 14.18
CA PHE A 288 -1.63 -21.79 15.06
C PHE A 288 -2.85 -20.90 14.78
N PRO A 289 -4.02 -21.22 15.35
CA PRO A 289 -5.24 -20.44 15.17
C PRO A 289 -5.09 -18.96 15.54
N LEU A 290 -4.18 -18.66 16.49
CA LEU A 290 -3.85 -17.30 16.90
C LEU A 290 -3.31 -16.44 15.74
N MET A 291 -2.57 -17.04 14.79
CA MET A 291 -2.03 -16.33 13.62
C MET A 291 -3.15 -15.90 12.67
N ARG A 292 -4.12 -16.80 12.44
CA ARG A 292 -5.30 -16.49 11.62
C ARG A 292 -6.17 -15.41 12.26
N LEU A 293 -6.43 -15.53 13.57
CA LEU A 293 -7.17 -14.52 14.32
C LEU A 293 -6.47 -13.16 14.24
N SER A 294 -5.15 -13.12 14.46
CA SER A 294 -4.38 -11.88 14.41
C SER A 294 -4.48 -11.20 13.05
N ALA A 295 -4.35 -11.97 11.96
CA ALA A 295 -4.42 -11.42 10.61
C ALA A 295 -5.83 -10.94 10.22
N TYR A 296 -6.88 -11.67 10.61
CA TYR A 296 -8.26 -11.21 10.41
C TYR A 296 -8.58 -9.97 11.21
N LEU A 297 -8.11 -9.89 12.46
CA LEU A 297 -8.29 -8.69 13.28
C LEU A 297 -7.54 -7.50 12.67
N ALA A 298 -6.28 -7.68 12.29
CA ALA A 298 -5.50 -6.62 11.66
C ALA A 298 -6.14 -6.10 10.37
N ALA A 299 -6.49 -6.99 9.43
CA ALA A 299 -7.16 -6.60 8.19
C ALA A 299 -8.48 -5.84 8.45
N GLY A 300 -9.29 -6.31 9.40
CA GLY A 300 -10.58 -5.69 9.72
C GLY A 300 -10.49 -4.36 10.48
N VAL A 301 -9.31 -3.97 10.98
CA VAL A 301 -9.14 -2.72 11.76
C VAL A 301 -8.05 -1.80 11.22
N HIS A 302 -7.37 -2.17 10.13
CA HIS A 302 -6.15 -1.47 9.69
C HIS A 302 -6.37 0.01 9.37
N ASP A 303 -7.59 0.38 8.95
CA ASP A 303 -8.04 1.75 8.66
C ASP A 303 -9.13 2.26 9.62
N PHE A 304 -9.28 1.65 10.78
CA PHE A 304 -10.39 1.98 11.69
C PHE A 304 -10.38 3.47 12.07
N LYS A 305 -11.50 4.17 11.84
CA LYS A 305 -11.66 5.64 11.99
C LYS A 305 -10.83 6.50 11.02
N HIS A 306 -10.50 6.01 9.84
CA HIS A 306 -9.79 6.83 8.83
C HIS A 306 -10.54 8.14 8.51
N PRO A 307 -9.87 9.31 8.55
CA PRO A 307 -10.54 10.62 8.43
C PRO A 307 -10.82 11.04 6.98
N GLY A 308 -10.40 10.25 6.00
CA GLY A 308 -10.50 10.61 4.58
C GLY A 308 -9.29 11.41 4.06
N THR A 309 -8.24 11.53 4.87
CA THR A 309 -7.02 12.30 4.55
C THR A 309 -5.78 11.52 4.93
N ASN A 310 -4.68 11.72 4.22
CA ASN A 310 -3.42 11.01 4.45
C ASN A 310 -2.57 11.57 5.61
N ASN A 311 -1.50 10.83 5.96
CA ASN A 311 -0.54 11.19 7.00
C ASN A 311 0.15 12.57 6.76
N ASP A 312 0.35 13.00 5.51
CA ASP A 312 0.99 14.29 5.20
C ASP A 312 0.05 15.48 5.49
N PHE A 313 -1.25 15.33 5.17
CA PHE A 313 -2.27 16.30 5.54
C PHE A 313 -2.38 16.47 7.05
N ALA A 314 -2.42 15.37 7.81
CA ALA A 314 -2.48 15.38 9.27
C ALA A 314 -1.31 16.15 9.91
N LYS A 315 -0.11 16.05 9.32
CA LYS A 315 1.11 16.76 9.75
C LYS A 315 1.06 18.25 9.42
N LYS A 316 0.74 18.58 8.16
CA LYS A 316 0.68 19.97 7.69
C LYS A 316 -0.36 20.79 8.46
N THR A 317 -1.47 20.17 8.83
CA THR A 317 -2.54 20.79 9.63
C THR A 317 -2.30 20.74 11.13
N LYS A 318 -1.23 20.06 11.59
CA LYS A 318 -0.91 19.87 13.02
C LYS A 318 -2.09 19.28 13.81
N SER A 319 -2.78 18.32 13.21
CA SER A 319 -3.89 17.63 13.85
C SER A 319 -3.47 16.99 15.18
N ASP A 320 -4.41 16.87 16.13
CA ASP A 320 -4.15 16.28 17.45
C ASP A 320 -3.54 14.87 17.36
N VAL A 321 -3.99 14.07 16.38
CA VAL A 321 -3.44 12.72 16.14
C VAL A 321 -1.99 12.77 15.67
N SER A 322 -1.62 13.75 14.82
CA SER A 322 -0.24 13.93 14.37
C SER A 322 0.68 14.31 15.53
N LEU A 323 0.22 15.24 16.39
CA LEU A 323 0.94 15.65 17.59
C LEU A 323 1.10 14.49 18.58
N LEU A 324 0.04 13.70 18.79
CA LEU A 324 0.06 12.55 19.69
C LEU A 324 1.06 11.47 19.25
N TYR A 325 1.13 11.19 17.95
CA TYR A 325 2.01 10.16 17.39
C TYR A 325 3.32 10.72 16.83
N ASN A 326 3.63 11.99 17.12
CA ASN A 326 4.87 12.66 16.73
C ASN A 326 5.22 12.49 15.25
N ASP A 327 4.22 12.59 14.37
CA ASP A 327 4.36 12.48 12.92
C ASP A 327 4.84 11.10 12.39
N VAL A 328 4.89 10.05 13.23
CA VAL A 328 5.34 8.70 12.85
C VAL A 328 4.15 7.76 12.67
N SER A 329 3.93 7.27 11.44
CA SER A 329 2.82 6.36 11.08
C SER A 329 1.51 6.77 11.79
N VAL A 330 1.10 8.03 11.59
CA VAL A 330 0.13 8.73 12.45
C VAL A 330 -1.21 8.01 12.45
N LEU A 331 -1.73 7.75 11.25
CA LEU A 331 -3.01 7.10 11.06
C LEU A 331 -2.94 5.64 11.47
N GLU A 332 -1.89 4.90 11.10
CA GLU A 332 -1.75 3.48 11.43
C GLU A 332 -1.67 3.25 12.94
N ASN A 333 -0.98 4.12 13.68
CA ASN A 333 -0.99 4.10 15.14
C ASN A 333 -2.38 4.42 15.72
N MET A 334 -3.09 5.39 15.15
CA MET A 334 -4.46 5.73 15.54
C MET A 334 -5.39 4.54 15.35
N HIS A 335 -5.41 3.92 14.16
CA HIS A 335 -6.28 2.81 13.79
C HIS A 335 -6.17 1.67 14.81
N VAL A 336 -4.95 1.19 15.05
CA VAL A 336 -4.74 0.06 15.96
C VAL A 336 -4.99 0.44 17.43
N SER A 337 -4.63 1.66 17.85
CA SER A 337 -4.88 2.15 19.20
C SER A 337 -6.38 2.22 19.51
N GLU A 338 -7.15 2.81 18.62
CA GLU A 338 -8.61 2.95 18.74
C GLU A 338 -9.29 1.57 18.70
N ALA A 339 -8.86 0.68 17.81
CA ALA A 339 -9.41 -0.67 17.70
C ALA A 339 -9.19 -1.50 18.98
N PHE A 340 -8.02 -1.40 19.62
CA PHE A 340 -7.80 -2.05 20.91
C PHE A 340 -8.57 -1.37 22.06
N ARG A 341 -8.82 -0.05 21.99
CA ARG A 341 -9.62 0.65 22.99
C ARG A 341 -11.08 0.18 23.01
N VAL A 342 -11.61 -0.28 21.87
CA VAL A 342 -12.96 -0.88 21.80
C VAL A 342 -13.12 -2.08 22.72
N LEU A 343 -12.07 -2.86 23.00
CA LEU A 343 -12.14 -3.98 23.96
C LEU A 343 -12.55 -3.51 25.37
N ASN A 344 -12.24 -2.27 25.74
CA ASN A 344 -12.60 -1.71 27.04
C ASN A 344 -14.10 -1.30 27.13
N LYS A 345 -14.85 -1.35 26.03
CA LYS A 345 -16.30 -1.11 26.04
C LYS A 345 -17.03 -2.31 26.65
N LYS A 346 -18.23 -2.04 27.19
CA LYS A 346 -19.07 -3.05 27.84
C LYS A 346 -19.27 -4.24 26.91
N ASN A 347 -18.99 -5.45 27.40
CA ASN A 347 -19.19 -6.71 26.69
C ASN A 347 -18.47 -6.80 25.31
N CYS A 348 -17.38 -6.06 25.09
CA CYS A 348 -16.60 -6.10 23.85
C CYS A 348 -15.27 -6.87 23.97
N ASP A 349 -14.83 -7.19 25.20
CA ASP A 349 -13.58 -7.91 25.41
C ASP A 349 -13.73 -9.41 25.10
N PHE A 350 -13.52 -9.76 23.83
CA PHE A 350 -13.53 -11.14 23.35
C PHE A 350 -12.17 -11.84 23.50
N LEU A 351 -11.13 -11.11 23.91
CA LEU A 351 -9.77 -11.61 24.09
C LEU A 351 -9.48 -11.99 25.56
N ASN A 352 -10.38 -11.70 26.49
CA ASN A 352 -10.21 -11.91 27.93
C ASN A 352 -9.93 -13.37 28.34
N SER A 353 -10.29 -14.35 27.50
CA SER A 353 -10.06 -15.77 27.74
C SER A 353 -8.68 -16.25 27.26
N LEU A 354 -7.95 -15.43 26.50
CA LEU A 354 -6.60 -15.77 26.08
C LEU A 354 -5.63 -15.73 27.27
N GLY A 355 -4.68 -16.67 27.29
CA GLY A 355 -3.56 -16.58 28.21
C GLY A 355 -2.70 -15.34 27.95
N GLU A 356 -1.96 -14.89 28.96
CA GLU A 356 -1.15 -13.66 28.88
C GLU A 356 -0.16 -13.67 27.70
N LEU A 357 0.47 -14.82 27.43
CA LEU A 357 1.41 -14.98 26.32
C LEU A 357 0.71 -14.88 24.95
N ASP A 358 -0.47 -15.48 24.81
CA ASP A 358 -1.25 -15.44 23.57
C ASP A 358 -1.79 -14.04 23.30
N TYR A 359 -2.30 -13.36 24.33
CA TYR A 359 -2.70 -11.95 24.21
C TYR A 359 -1.54 -11.05 23.78
N LYS A 360 -0.37 -11.18 24.44
CA LYS A 360 0.83 -10.40 24.07
C LYS A 360 1.27 -10.68 22.63
N THR A 361 1.23 -11.94 22.22
CA THR A 361 1.60 -12.36 20.86
C THR A 361 0.62 -11.81 19.83
N LEU A 362 -0.69 -11.97 20.05
CA LEU A 362 -1.74 -11.42 19.19
C LEU A 362 -1.61 -9.90 19.08
N ARG A 363 -1.48 -9.20 20.20
CA ARG A 363 -1.33 -7.75 20.20
C ARG A 363 -0.10 -7.32 19.41
N LYS A 364 1.03 -7.99 19.60
CA LYS A 364 2.27 -7.70 18.86
C LYS A 364 2.08 -7.90 17.35
N LEU A 365 1.46 -9.00 16.93
CA LEU A 365 1.21 -9.29 15.52
C LEU A 365 0.25 -8.29 14.88
N VAL A 366 -0.88 -8.00 15.54
CA VAL A 366 -1.88 -7.04 15.03
C VAL A 366 -1.28 -5.65 14.89
N VAL A 367 -0.56 -5.17 15.92
CA VAL A 367 0.14 -3.87 15.84
C VAL A 367 1.19 -3.87 14.73
N SER A 368 1.96 -4.95 14.58
CA SER A 368 2.94 -5.05 13.49
C SER A 368 2.27 -4.95 12.12
N MET A 369 1.22 -5.73 11.88
CA MET A 369 0.54 -5.77 10.58
C MET A 369 -0.07 -4.43 10.20
N VAL A 370 -0.81 -3.80 11.12
CA VAL A 370 -1.43 -2.47 10.87
C VAL A 370 -0.35 -1.41 10.66
N LEU A 371 0.74 -1.42 11.43
CA LEU A 371 1.82 -0.46 11.20
C LEU A 371 2.55 -0.69 9.87
N HIS A 372 2.51 -1.88 9.28
CA HIS A 372 3.15 -2.17 7.98
C HIS A 372 2.30 -1.80 6.77
N THR A 373 1.03 -1.40 6.95
CA THR A 373 0.22 -0.81 5.85
C THR A 373 0.65 0.62 5.52
N ASP A 374 1.42 1.28 6.39
CA ASP A 374 2.04 2.58 6.10
C ASP A 374 2.90 2.51 4.83
N MET A 375 2.48 3.22 3.78
CA MET A 375 3.16 3.25 2.48
C MET A 375 4.60 3.78 2.54
N ALA A 376 5.01 4.49 3.60
CA ALA A 376 6.40 4.86 3.82
C ALA A 376 7.30 3.61 4.03
N LYS A 377 6.75 2.49 4.51
CA LYS A 377 7.46 1.23 4.76
C LYS A 377 7.49 0.31 3.56
N HIS A 378 6.60 0.51 2.57
CA HIS A 378 6.39 -0.33 1.39
C HIS A 378 7.71 -0.85 0.76
N HIS A 379 8.60 0.07 0.36
CA HIS A 379 9.87 -0.30 -0.28
C HIS A 379 10.84 -1.04 0.67
N GLY A 380 10.77 -0.74 1.96
CA GLY A 380 11.53 -1.44 3.00
C GLY A 380 11.10 -2.91 3.10
N SER A 381 9.79 -3.14 3.14
CA SER A 381 9.19 -4.47 3.18
C SER A 381 9.56 -5.31 1.96
N ILE A 382 9.51 -4.73 0.75
CA ILE A 382 9.93 -5.41 -0.48
C ILE A 382 11.42 -5.80 -0.44
N ARG A 383 12.30 -4.88 -0.01
CA ARG A 383 13.74 -5.18 0.12
C ARG A 383 13.99 -6.30 1.12
N GLN A 384 13.29 -6.29 2.25
CA GLN A 384 13.41 -7.33 3.27
C GLN A 384 12.92 -8.68 2.74
N LEU A 385 11.82 -8.71 1.98
CA LEU A 385 11.32 -9.92 1.35
C LEU A 385 12.32 -10.48 0.34
N LYS A 386 12.84 -9.64 -0.58
CA LYS A 386 13.87 -10.03 -1.56
C LYS A 386 15.10 -10.63 -0.89
N LYS A 387 15.59 -10.01 0.19
CA LYS A 387 16.72 -10.52 0.97
C LYS A 387 16.43 -11.90 1.57
N THR A 388 15.23 -12.09 2.10
CA THR A 388 14.80 -13.36 2.70
C THR A 388 14.66 -14.46 1.66
N LEU A 389 14.05 -14.16 0.51
CA LEU A 389 13.95 -15.07 -0.63
C LEU A 389 15.34 -15.51 -1.13
N ALA A 390 16.27 -14.56 -1.29
CA ALA A 390 17.65 -14.86 -1.70
C ALA A 390 18.37 -15.76 -0.70
N PHE A 391 18.26 -15.46 0.61
CA PHE A 391 18.81 -16.30 1.66
C PHE A 391 18.25 -17.72 1.60
N LYS A 392 16.92 -17.86 1.50
CA LYS A 392 16.25 -19.17 1.43
C LYS A 392 16.66 -19.99 0.20
N ALA A 393 16.80 -19.33 -0.95
CA ALA A 393 17.29 -19.97 -2.16
C ALA A 393 18.74 -20.47 -1.99
N GLN A 394 19.61 -19.66 -1.39
CA GLN A 394 21.00 -20.03 -1.12
C GLN A 394 21.12 -21.20 -0.13
N THR A 395 20.29 -21.21 0.91
CA THR A 395 20.32 -22.27 1.94
C THR A 395 19.43 -23.45 1.64
N GLN A 396 18.72 -23.45 0.49
CA GLN A 396 17.71 -24.45 0.11
C GLN A 396 16.71 -24.73 1.23
N SER A 397 16.35 -23.70 2.01
CA SER A 397 15.43 -23.83 3.14
C SER A 397 14.04 -23.37 2.76
N GLY A 398 13.02 -24.16 3.09
CA GLY A 398 11.63 -23.78 2.90
C GLY A 398 11.16 -22.68 3.86
N TRP A 399 9.93 -22.22 3.66
CA TRP A 399 9.25 -21.33 4.59
C TRP A 399 8.75 -22.11 5.81
N LEU A 400 8.88 -21.53 7.00
CA LEU A 400 8.22 -22.00 8.22
C LEU A 400 8.64 -23.42 8.70
N GLU A 401 9.80 -23.92 8.29
CA GLU A 401 10.25 -25.29 8.59
C GLU A 401 10.69 -25.51 10.05
N ARG A 402 11.23 -24.48 10.72
CA ARG A 402 11.84 -24.60 12.05
C ARG A 402 11.11 -23.80 13.13
N LYS A 403 9.97 -24.32 13.59
CA LYS A 403 9.08 -23.69 14.59
C LYS A 403 9.81 -23.15 15.83
N ASP A 404 10.81 -23.88 16.33
CA ASP A 404 11.49 -23.55 17.59
C ASP A 404 12.80 -22.77 17.38
N SER A 405 13.06 -22.32 16.15
CA SER A 405 14.23 -21.47 15.88
C SER A 405 13.97 -20.02 16.26
N GLU A 406 15.02 -19.33 16.72
CA GLU A 406 14.99 -17.94 17.17
C GLU A 406 14.39 -16.97 16.12
N GLY A 407 14.45 -17.32 14.84
CA GLY A 407 13.91 -16.52 13.72
C GLY A 407 12.48 -16.86 13.28
N TRP A 408 11.86 -17.95 13.77
CA TRP A 408 10.58 -18.42 13.22
C TRP A 408 9.45 -17.42 13.41
N LEU A 409 9.28 -16.86 14.61
CA LEU A 409 8.23 -15.88 14.87
C LEU A 409 8.47 -14.59 14.08
N SER A 410 9.73 -14.21 13.85
CA SER A 410 10.06 -13.05 13.00
C SER A 410 9.69 -13.29 11.54
N GLU A 411 9.91 -14.51 11.03
CA GLU A 411 9.50 -14.91 9.68
C GLU A 411 7.97 -14.94 9.56
N VAL A 412 7.27 -15.52 10.53
CA VAL A 412 5.81 -15.49 10.60
C VAL A 412 5.29 -14.06 10.61
N SER A 413 5.83 -13.20 11.48
CA SER A 413 5.43 -11.79 11.55
C SER A 413 5.61 -11.10 10.20
N MET A 414 6.79 -11.22 9.58
CA MET A 414 7.06 -10.62 8.26
C MET A 414 6.07 -11.10 7.19
N LEU A 415 5.78 -12.41 7.16
CA LEU A 415 4.83 -12.97 6.20
C LEU A 415 3.41 -12.46 6.42
N LEU A 416 2.98 -12.31 7.68
CA LEU A 416 1.67 -11.76 8.01
C LEU A 416 1.59 -10.25 7.74
N ASP A 417 2.64 -9.50 8.03
CA ASP A 417 2.78 -8.07 7.69
C ASP A 417 2.62 -7.87 6.18
N LEU A 418 3.35 -8.66 5.38
CA LEU A 418 3.26 -8.64 3.91
C LEU A 418 1.90 -9.14 3.40
N CYS A 419 1.29 -10.12 4.07
CA CYS A 419 -0.02 -10.66 3.71
C CYS A 419 -1.09 -9.56 3.75
N VAL A 420 -1.16 -8.80 4.86
CA VAL A 420 -2.12 -7.69 5.00
C VAL A 420 -1.76 -6.54 4.06
N HIS A 421 -0.47 -6.21 3.92
CA HIS A 421 -0.04 -5.15 2.99
C HIS A 421 -0.35 -5.45 1.52
N CYS A 422 -0.17 -6.69 1.08
CA CYS A 422 -0.57 -7.11 -0.27
C CYS A 422 -2.09 -7.12 -0.45
N ALA A 423 -2.83 -7.44 0.62
CA ALA A 423 -4.29 -7.45 0.61
C ALA A 423 -4.85 -6.02 0.49
N ASP A 424 -4.24 -5.07 1.18
CA ASP A 424 -4.55 -3.64 1.10
C ASP A 424 -4.27 -3.10 -0.31
N LEU A 425 -3.10 -3.42 -0.87
CA LEU A 425 -2.72 -3.09 -2.25
C LEU A 425 -3.27 -4.07 -3.31
N SER A 426 -4.44 -4.67 -3.07
CA SER A 426 -5.04 -5.66 -3.99
C SER A 426 -6.00 -5.07 -5.03
N GLY A 427 -6.40 -3.80 -4.90
CA GLY A 427 -7.37 -3.15 -5.80
C GLY A 427 -7.08 -3.37 -7.29
N PRO A 428 -5.87 -3.08 -7.80
CA PRO A 428 -5.52 -3.34 -9.21
C PRO A 428 -5.47 -4.80 -9.62
N CYS A 429 -5.44 -5.74 -8.67
CA CYS A 429 -5.48 -7.18 -8.90
C CYS A 429 -6.90 -7.76 -8.84
N ARG A 430 -7.92 -6.94 -8.55
CA ARG A 430 -9.34 -7.34 -8.58
C ARG A 430 -9.85 -7.46 -10.02
N PRO A 431 -10.92 -8.23 -10.28
CA PRO A 431 -11.59 -8.21 -11.57
C PRO A 431 -12.06 -6.78 -11.91
N TRP A 432 -12.12 -6.46 -13.20
CA TRP A 432 -12.37 -5.11 -13.72
C TRP A 432 -13.51 -4.34 -13.01
N PRO A 433 -14.72 -4.92 -12.78
CA PRO A 433 -15.80 -4.17 -12.13
C PRO A 433 -15.45 -3.68 -10.73
N LEU A 434 -14.76 -4.50 -9.94
CA LEU A 434 -14.31 -4.15 -8.59
C LEU A 434 -13.14 -3.16 -8.65
N MET A 435 -12.15 -3.42 -9.50
CA MET A 435 -11.00 -2.52 -9.67
C MET A 435 -11.45 -1.11 -10.05
N HIS A 436 -12.36 -0.99 -11.03
CA HIS A 436 -12.87 0.29 -11.50
C HIS A 436 -13.64 1.03 -10.40
N LYS A 437 -14.48 0.32 -9.65
CA LYS A 437 -15.25 0.89 -8.53
C LYS A 437 -14.31 1.39 -7.42
N TRP A 438 -13.32 0.59 -7.03
CA TRP A 438 -12.32 0.99 -6.03
C TRP A 438 -11.46 2.16 -6.49
N THR A 439 -11.03 2.16 -7.76
CA THR A 439 -10.30 3.29 -8.36
C THR A 439 -11.12 4.58 -8.30
N SER A 440 -12.40 4.51 -8.66
CA SER A 440 -13.30 5.68 -8.59
C SER A 440 -13.43 6.21 -7.16
N ARG A 441 -13.54 5.30 -6.18
CA ARG A 441 -13.70 5.63 -4.75
C ARG A 441 -12.44 6.29 -4.17
N VAL A 442 -11.25 5.76 -4.45
CA VAL A 442 -9.99 6.33 -3.94
C VAL A 442 -9.71 7.71 -4.55
N LEU A 443 -10.05 7.90 -5.83
CA LEU A 443 -9.91 9.20 -6.49
C LEU A 443 -10.84 10.24 -5.89
N GLU A 444 -12.10 9.91 -5.61
CA GLU A 444 -13.01 10.85 -4.95
C GLU A 444 -12.51 11.25 -3.56
N GLU A 445 -11.91 10.32 -2.82
CA GLU A 445 -11.31 10.63 -1.52
C GLU A 445 -10.09 11.56 -1.67
N PHE A 446 -9.19 11.26 -2.62
CA PHE A 446 -8.04 12.15 -2.91
C PHE A 446 -8.49 13.54 -3.34
N TRP A 447 -9.55 13.64 -4.14
CA TRP A 447 -10.10 14.91 -4.57
C TRP A 447 -10.78 15.68 -3.44
N THR A 448 -11.46 14.97 -2.54
CA THR A 448 -12.03 15.56 -1.33
C THR A 448 -10.93 16.12 -0.44
N GLN A 449 -9.84 15.36 -0.23
CA GLN A 449 -8.66 15.89 0.46
C GLN A 449 -8.06 17.10 -0.28
N GLY A 450 -8.00 17.08 -1.60
CA GLY A 450 -7.47 18.20 -2.40
C GLY A 450 -8.26 19.49 -2.24
N ASP A 451 -9.57 19.40 -2.02
CA ASP A 451 -10.39 20.57 -1.69
C ASP A 451 -10.15 21.03 -0.25
N MET A 452 -10.04 20.10 0.70
CA MET A 452 -9.64 20.42 2.08
C MET A 452 -8.27 21.11 2.15
N GLU A 453 -7.31 20.70 1.31
CA GLU A 453 -5.99 21.32 1.20
C GLU A 453 -6.12 22.80 0.77
N LYS A 454 -6.96 23.11 -0.22
CA LYS A 454 -7.20 24.50 -0.64
C LYS A 454 -7.84 25.32 0.47
N ASP A 455 -8.82 24.74 1.16
CA ASP A 455 -9.54 25.41 2.27
C ASP A 455 -8.60 25.77 3.44
N HIS A 456 -7.56 24.96 3.66
CA HIS A 456 -6.52 25.22 4.66
C HIS A 456 -5.37 26.09 4.15
N GLY A 457 -5.45 26.62 2.93
CA GLY A 457 -4.37 27.40 2.30
C GLY A 457 -3.12 26.58 1.99
N LEU A 458 -3.24 25.26 1.88
CA LEU A 458 -2.15 24.35 1.51
C LEU A 458 -2.08 24.16 -0.01
N SER A 459 -0.89 23.83 -0.51
CA SER A 459 -0.75 23.37 -1.89
C SER A 459 -1.42 22.01 -2.07
N VAL A 460 -2.26 21.88 -3.09
CA VAL A 460 -2.91 20.61 -3.43
C VAL A 460 -1.87 19.53 -3.73
N GLY A 461 -2.00 18.39 -3.08
CA GLY A 461 -1.12 17.25 -3.21
C GLY A 461 -1.14 16.63 -4.62
N PRO A 462 -0.07 15.92 -5.03
CA PRO A 462 -0.08 15.19 -6.29
C PRO A 462 -1.20 14.14 -6.32
N GLY A 463 -2.02 14.16 -7.37
CA GLY A 463 -3.18 13.26 -7.51
C GLY A 463 -4.48 13.77 -6.88
N ASN A 464 -4.41 14.76 -5.98
CA ASN A 464 -5.57 15.28 -5.25
C ASN A 464 -6.35 16.37 -6.01
N ASP A 465 -5.82 16.88 -7.12
CA ASP A 465 -6.48 17.94 -7.88
C ASP A 465 -7.51 17.35 -8.87
N ARG A 466 -8.81 17.45 -8.54
CA ARG A 466 -9.90 17.00 -9.43
C ARG A 466 -9.91 17.69 -10.79
N ALA A 467 -9.34 18.88 -10.94
CA ALA A 467 -9.20 19.53 -12.24
C ALA A 467 -8.23 18.77 -13.19
N LYS A 468 -7.40 17.88 -12.64
CA LYS A 468 -6.47 17.01 -13.37
C LYS A 468 -6.99 15.58 -13.50
N ALA A 469 -8.28 15.33 -13.31
CA ALA A 469 -8.88 14.00 -13.48
C ALA A 469 -8.61 13.36 -14.86
N LYS A 470 -8.33 14.18 -15.88
CA LYS A 470 -7.91 13.71 -17.21
C LYS A 470 -6.57 12.94 -17.21
N ASP A 471 -5.69 13.21 -16.25
CA ASP A 471 -4.38 12.55 -16.12
C ASP A 471 -4.45 11.23 -15.33
N MET A 472 -5.64 10.88 -14.82
CA MET A 472 -5.86 9.71 -13.97
C MET A 472 -5.37 8.37 -14.56
N PRO A 473 -5.62 8.01 -15.84
CA PRO A 473 -5.12 6.76 -16.42
C PRO A 473 -3.61 6.63 -16.33
N LEU A 474 -2.88 7.73 -16.61
CA LEU A 474 -1.43 7.77 -16.47
C LEU A 474 -1.00 7.61 -15.00
N GLY A 475 -1.73 8.23 -14.08
CA GLY A 475 -1.54 8.05 -12.64
C GLY A 475 -1.74 6.60 -12.18
N GLN A 476 -2.74 5.90 -12.72
CA GLN A 476 -3.00 4.48 -12.44
C GLN A 476 -1.90 3.58 -13.00
N CYS A 477 -1.44 3.82 -14.24
CA CYS A 477 -0.28 3.12 -14.79
C CYS A 477 0.94 3.28 -13.87
N PHE A 478 1.24 4.52 -13.47
CA PHE A 478 2.36 4.80 -12.57
C PHE A 478 2.22 4.09 -11.22
N PHE A 479 1.04 4.16 -10.59
CA PHE A 479 0.80 3.49 -9.32
C PHE A 479 1.01 1.96 -9.41
N ILE A 480 0.46 1.34 -10.47
CA ILE A 480 0.60 -0.09 -10.69
C ILE A 480 2.06 -0.46 -10.95
N GLU A 481 2.76 0.25 -11.83
CA GLU A 481 4.13 -0.09 -12.22
C GLU A 481 5.14 0.18 -11.10
N ALA A 482 4.97 1.25 -10.33
CA ALA A 482 5.93 1.66 -9.31
C ALA A 482 5.72 0.99 -7.95
N PHE A 483 4.48 0.62 -7.59
CA PHE A 483 4.15 0.13 -6.25
C PHE A 483 3.55 -1.28 -6.27
N VAL A 484 2.46 -1.48 -7.02
CA VAL A 484 1.70 -2.73 -6.94
C VAL A 484 2.45 -3.89 -7.59
N LYS A 485 2.86 -3.74 -8.85
CA LYS A 485 3.55 -4.80 -9.61
C LYS A 485 4.83 -5.27 -8.92
N PRO A 486 5.75 -4.41 -8.43
CA PRO A 486 6.96 -4.85 -7.74
C PRO A 486 6.68 -5.64 -6.46
N LEU A 487 5.67 -5.22 -5.66
CA LEU A 487 5.26 -5.94 -4.46
C LEU A 487 4.70 -7.32 -4.83
N TRP A 488 3.74 -7.34 -5.75
CA TRP A 488 3.04 -8.56 -6.14
C TRP A 488 3.99 -9.57 -6.77
N ILE A 489 4.95 -9.17 -7.62
CA ILE A 489 5.99 -10.06 -8.18
C ILE A 489 6.72 -10.83 -7.07
N GLU A 490 7.16 -10.14 -6.01
CA GLU A 490 7.86 -10.80 -4.91
C GLU A 490 6.92 -11.63 -4.04
N TRP A 491 5.69 -11.15 -3.80
CA TRP A 491 4.67 -11.90 -3.06
C TRP A 491 4.27 -13.19 -3.78
N GLY A 492 4.16 -13.17 -5.12
CA GLY A 492 3.86 -14.33 -5.95
C GLY A 492 4.91 -15.44 -5.87
N LYS A 493 6.15 -15.11 -5.51
CA LYS A 493 7.19 -16.11 -5.21
C LYS A 493 6.98 -16.82 -3.87
N VAL A 494 6.27 -16.18 -2.95
CA VAL A 494 5.88 -16.74 -1.64
C VAL A 494 4.57 -17.51 -1.76
N VAL A 495 3.60 -16.95 -2.49
CA VAL A 495 2.23 -17.45 -2.65
C VAL A 495 1.92 -17.60 -4.15
N PRO A 496 2.38 -18.69 -4.80
CA PRO A 496 2.25 -18.90 -6.23
C PRO A 496 0.80 -19.11 -6.69
N GLU A 497 -0.15 -19.29 -5.78
CA GLU A 497 -1.59 -19.40 -6.06
C GLU A 497 -2.22 -18.06 -6.49
N THR A 498 -1.48 -16.95 -6.41
CA THR A 498 -1.94 -15.60 -6.81
C THR A 498 -2.03 -15.37 -8.34
N LYS A 499 -1.93 -16.42 -9.16
CA LYS A 499 -1.95 -16.33 -10.64
C LYS A 499 -3.17 -15.58 -11.19
N VAL A 500 -4.36 -15.82 -10.63
CA VAL A 500 -5.59 -15.11 -11.03
C VAL A 500 -5.48 -13.61 -10.76
N CYS A 501 -4.91 -13.23 -9.61
CA CYS A 501 -4.66 -11.85 -9.23
C CYS A 501 -3.71 -11.16 -10.23
N PHE A 502 -2.65 -11.86 -10.67
CA PHE A 502 -1.72 -11.34 -11.67
C PHE A 502 -2.34 -11.20 -13.06
N ALA A 503 -3.20 -12.15 -13.47
CA ALA A 503 -3.91 -12.06 -14.74
C ALA A 503 -4.78 -10.78 -14.78
N ASN A 504 -5.51 -10.52 -13.68
CA ASN A 504 -6.25 -9.28 -13.50
C ASN A 504 -5.34 -8.05 -13.53
N LEU A 505 -4.24 -8.05 -12.75
CA LEU A 505 -3.29 -6.94 -12.71
C LEU A 505 -2.77 -6.58 -14.10
N LYS A 506 -2.40 -7.58 -14.91
CA LYS A 506 -1.92 -7.39 -16.28
C LYS A 506 -3.00 -6.80 -17.18
N SER A 507 -4.22 -7.36 -17.14
CA SER A 507 -5.36 -6.89 -17.94
C SER A 507 -5.75 -5.46 -17.57
N ASN A 508 -5.82 -5.17 -16.29
CA ASN A 508 -6.16 -3.86 -15.72
C ASN A 508 -5.11 -2.79 -16.05
N LEU A 509 -3.82 -3.13 -15.98
CA LEU A 509 -2.73 -2.24 -16.40
C LEU A 509 -2.82 -1.92 -17.89
N GLU A 510 -3.10 -2.93 -18.72
CA GLU A 510 -3.23 -2.76 -20.17
C GLU A 510 -4.40 -1.84 -20.52
N PHE A 511 -5.54 -1.98 -19.83
CA PHE A 511 -6.65 -1.05 -19.96
C PHE A 511 -6.22 0.39 -19.71
N TRP A 512 -5.52 0.66 -18.59
CA TRP A 512 -5.09 2.01 -18.25
C TRP A 512 -4.09 2.59 -19.24
N ARG A 513 -3.20 1.76 -19.80
CA ARG A 513 -2.28 2.17 -20.87
C ARG A 513 -3.02 2.60 -22.12
N GLN A 514 -4.01 1.83 -22.55
CA GLN A 514 -4.83 2.16 -23.71
C GLN A 514 -5.60 3.47 -23.50
N GLU A 515 -6.18 3.66 -22.33
CA GLU A 515 -6.90 4.89 -21.99
C GLU A 515 -5.95 6.11 -21.88
N ALA A 516 -4.75 5.94 -21.34
CA ALA A 516 -3.73 6.99 -21.30
C ALA A 516 -3.29 7.41 -22.71
N GLU A 517 -3.04 6.45 -23.60
CA GLU A 517 -2.66 6.71 -24.99
C GLU A 517 -3.79 7.36 -25.79
N LYS A 518 -5.04 6.94 -25.56
CA LYS A 518 -6.22 7.58 -26.18
C LYS A 518 -6.29 9.06 -25.82
N ARG A 519 -6.17 9.42 -24.53
CA ARG A 519 -6.21 10.82 -24.08
C ARG A 519 -5.04 11.65 -24.61
N LYS A 520 -3.87 11.04 -24.74
CA LYS A 520 -2.69 11.67 -25.36
C LYS A 520 -2.96 12.04 -26.82
N LYS A 521 -3.59 11.14 -27.59
CA LYS A 521 -4.00 11.40 -28.98
C LYS A 521 -5.05 12.51 -29.08
N GLU A 522 -6.10 12.45 -28.26
CA GLU A 522 -7.15 13.48 -28.21
C GLU A 522 -6.58 14.88 -27.91
N LYS A 523 -5.63 14.97 -26.97
CA LYS A 523 -4.94 16.23 -26.65
C LYS A 523 -4.09 16.74 -27.82
N ALA A 524 -3.41 15.84 -28.53
CA ALA A 524 -2.60 16.20 -29.70
C ALA A 524 -3.49 16.66 -30.87
N GLU A 525 -4.66 16.07 -31.05
CA GLU A 525 -5.65 16.48 -32.05
C GLU A 525 -6.30 17.83 -31.71
N ALA A 526 -6.68 18.04 -30.45
CA ALA A 526 -7.20 19.32 -29.98
C ALA A 526 -6.19 20.47 -30.11
N ALA A 527 -4.89 20.19 -29.92
CA ALA A 527 -3.83 21.17 -30.13
C ALA A 527 -3.62 21.52 -31.62
N LYS A 528 -3.94 20.61 -32.54
CA LYS A 528 -3.87 20.84 -33.99
C LYS A 528 -5.09 21.58 -34.55
N SER A 529 -6.24 21.53 -33.88
CA SER A 529 -7.50 22.15 -34.33
C SER A 529 -7.76 23.56 -33.77
N GLN A 530 -6.93 24.05 -32.85
CA GLN A 530 -6.99 25.46 -32.43
C GLN A 530 -6.37 26.36 -33.51
N PRO A 531 -7.13 27.32 -34.11
CA PRO A 531 -6.56 28.28 -35.02
C PRO A 531 -5.54 29.15 -34.27
N ALA A 532 -4.43 29.46 -34.93
CA ALA A 532 -3.44 30.41 -34.42
C ALA A 532 -4.11 31.78 -34.23
N SER A 533 -4.68 32.04 -33.05
CA SER A 533 -5.19 33.35 -32.69
C SER A 533 -4.00 34.30 -32.62
N ALA A 534 -4.06 35.34 -33.43
CA ALA A 534 -3.03 36.32 -33.72
C ALA A 534 -2.17 36.70 -32.51
N ALA A 535 -0.85 36.74 -32.73
CA ALA A 535 0.10 37.38 -31.85
C ALA A 535 -0.39 38.80 -31.50
N PRO A 536 -0.30 39.26 -30.23
CA PRO A 536 -0.55 40.65 -29.93
C PRO A 536 0.52 41.48 -30.64
N ALA A 537 0.06 42.41 -31.49
CA ALA A 537 0.92 43.41 -32.10
C ALA A 537 1.70 44.14 -30.99
N ALA A 538 3.03 44.06 -31.06
CA ALA A 538 3.92 44.81 -30.20
C ALA A 538 3.64 46.32 -30.37
N ALA A 539 2.98 46.92 -29.38
CA ALA A 539 2.95 48.36 -29.26
C ALA A 539 4.33 48.83 -28.78
N GLU A 540 5.07 49.49 -29.67
CA GLU A 540 6.27 50.26 -29.35
C GLU A 540 5.93 51.37 -28.34
N ALA A 541 6.14 51.10 -27.06
CA ALA A 541 6.23 52.15 -26.05
C ALA A 541 7.69 52.59 -25.94
N LYS A 542 8.02 53.72 -26.59
CA LYS A 542 9.26 54.48 -26.36
C LYS A 542 9.34 54.87 -24.89
N SER A 543 10.16 54.16 -24.12
CA SER A 543 10.59 54.56 -22.78
C SER A 543 11.95 55.24 -22.88
N THR A 544 11.94 56.57 -22.81
CA THR A 544 13.12 57.42 -22.60
C THR A 544 13.70 57.16 -21.20
N SER A 545 14.89 56.58 -21.13
CA SER A 545 15.68 56.50 -19.89
C SER A 545 16.27 57.87 -19.53
N PRO A 546 16.26 58.28 -18.25
CA PRO A 546 17.26 59.21 -17.72
C PRO A 546 18.39 58.44 -16.99
N PRO A 547 19.57 59.07 -16.82
CA PRO A 547 20.83 58.37 -16.61
C PRO A 547 21.10 57.97 -15.15
N ILE A 548 21.95 56.94 -15.03
CA ILE A 548 22.54 56.44 -13.80
C ILE A 548 23.45 57.51 -13.18
N GLY A 549 23.21 57.83 -11.90
CA GLY A 549 24.12 58.63 -11.09
C GLY A 549 23.79 58.57 -9.60
N GLN A 550 24.54 57.74 -8.87
CA GLN A 550 24.83 57.74 -7.42
C GLN A 550 23.61 57.80 -6.47
N VAL A 551 23.50 56.93 -5.46
CA VAL A 551 24.10 57.17 -4.14
C VAL A 551 24.11 55.85 -3.35
N ASN A 552 25.26 55.62 -2.70
CA ASN A 552 25.54 54.59 -1.72
C ASN A 552 24.96 54.96 -0.34
N ARG A 553 24.64 53.93 0.47
CA ARG A 553 24.50 53.87 1.94
C ARG A 553 23.11 54.04 2.59
N LEU A 554 23.01 53.28 3.71
CA LEU A 554 22.06 53.32 4.84
C LEU A 554 20.76 52.52 4.57
N LEU A 555 20.35 51.50 5.33
CA LEU A 555 20.54 51.22 6.76
C LEU A 555 20.53 49.71 7.05
N SER A 556 21.47 49.30 7.90
CA SER A 556 21.34 48.18 8.83
C SER A 556 20.43 48.58 10.01
N HIS A 557 19.87 47.57 10.68
CA HIS A 557 19.09 47.58 11.93
C HIS A 557 17.56 47.73 11.80
N THR A 558 16.86 46.62 12.02
CA THR A 558 16.09 46.45 13.27
C THR A 558 16.09 44.99 13.69
N SER A 559 16.34 44.81 14.98
CA SER A 559 16.42 43.58 15.75
C SER A 559 15.11 43.39 16.53
N THR A 560 14.74 42.12 16.75
CA THR A 560 14.08 41.53 17.95
C THR A 560 12.65 41.88 18.39
N ALA A 561 12.02 40.81 18.91
CA ALA A 561 10.86 40.68 19.81
C ALA A 561 9.50 40.76 19.09
N GLN A 562 8.61 39.75 19.14
CA GLN A 562 8.15 38.90 20.25
C GLN A 562 7.79 37.48 19.81
#